data_AF-A0A8J2FQI9-F1
#
_entry.id   AF-A0A8J2FQI9-F1
#
_cell.length_a   1.000
_cell.length_b   1.000
_cell.length_c   1.000
_cell.angle_alpha   90.00
_cell.angle_beta   90.00
_cell.angle_gamma   90.00
#
_symmetry.space_group_name_H-M   'P 1'
#
loop_
_entity.id
_entity.type
_entity.pdbx_description
1 polymer ?
#
loop_
_entity_poly.entity_id
_entity_poly.type
_entity_poly.pdbx_seq_one_letter_code
_entity_poly.pdbx_strand_id
1 'polypeptide(L)'
;MHRDASRLCLGLSFGFFLLLLTIGFLQAQVTIAVLALVKNSDRYDGQIVTVMGTVTGYRERTSRAGNPYTTFRLEDAGASVLVFAWKHQGLRNGQRVQVTGKFLKTKRVGRYTFYNEIEAQRIVAAAQARLSLPGEPFFTDVIFWPPLGLYPSGITPPQEQLPSTGLILRRSGRE
;
A
#
# COMPACT_ATOMS: atom_id res chain seq x y z
N MET A 1 -69.67 -15.87 11.55
CA MET A 1 -68.31 -15.82 12.15
C MET A 1 -67.28 -16.00 11.04
N HIS A 2 -66.77 -14.93 10.42
CA HIS A 2 -65.75 -15.07 9.36
C HIS A 2 -64.96 -13.79 9.02
N ARG A 3 -64.55 -12.99 10.01
CA ARG A 3 -63.92 -11.68 9.71
C ARG A 3 -62.76 -11.26 10.61
N ASP A 4 -61.85 -12.16 11.01
CA ASP A 4 -60.66 -11.74 11.79
C ASP A 4 -59.30 -12.26 11.27
N ALA A 5 -59.25 -13.23 10.36
CA ALA A 5 -57.97 -13.84 9.96
C ALA A 5 -57.13 -13.00 8.95
N SER A 6 -57.76 -12.08 8.21
CA SER A 6 -57.14 -11.47 7.02
C SER A 6 -56.25 -10.26 7.31
N ARG A 7 -56.28 -9.71 8.53
CA ARG A 7 -55.53 -8.49 8.89
C ARG A 7 -54.19 -8.75 9.58
N LEU A 8 -53.98 -9.97 10.09
CA LEU A 8 -52.76 -10.36 10.80
C LEU A 8 -51.66 -10.91 9.87
N CYS A 9 -52.03 -11.52 8.72
CA CYS A 9 -51.05 -12.06 7.77
C CYS A 9 -50.39 -11.01 6.86
N LEU A 10 -50.97 -9.81 6.73
CA LEU A 10 -50.49 -8.77 5.81
C LEU A 10 -49.35 -7.91 6.39
N GLY A 11 -49.28 -7.77 7.73
CA GLY A 11 -48.22 -6.99 8.39
C GLY A 11 -46.92 -7.77 8.63
N LEU A 12 -47.02 -9.08 8.86
CA LEU A 12 -45.88 -9.96 9.15
C LEU A 12 -45.01 -10.25 7.92
N SER A 13 -45.58 -10.18 6.72
CA SER A 13 -44.89 -10.42 5.44
C SER A 13 -44.05 -9.23 4.98
N PHE A 14 -44.51 -8.00 5.23
CA PHE A 14 -43.79 -6.77 4.86
C PHE A 14 -42.59 -6.48 5.77
N GLY A 15 -42.71 -6.72 7.09
CA GLY A 15 -41.62 -6.52 8.04
C GLY A 15 -40.46 -7.50 7.86
N PHE A 16 -40.75 -8.75 7.51
CA PHE A 16 -39.74 -9.78 7.22
C PHE A 16 -38.98 -9.50 5.92
N PHE A 17 -39.68 -8.98 4.90
CA PHE A 17 -39.08 -8.56 3.64
C PHE A 17 -38.18 -7.32 3.79
N LEU A 18 -38.54 -6.39 4.69
CA LEU A 18 -37.70 -5.23 5.02
C LEU A 18 -36.49 -5.61 5.90
N LEU A 19 -36.63 -6.61 6.78
CA LEU A 19 -35.55 -7.13 7.63
C LEU A 19 -34.51 -7.95 6.83
N LEU A 20 -34.93 -8.66 5.78
CA LEU A 20 -34.01 -9.38 4.88
C LEU A 20 -33.24 -8.45 3.92
N LEU A 21 -33.71 -7.21 3.71
CA LEU A 21 -33.05 -6.25 2.81
C LEU A 21 -31.84 -5.53 3.45
N THR A 22 -31.72 -5.56 4.79
CA THR A 22 -30.65 -4.84 5.51
C THR A 22 -29.41 -5.68 5.81
N ILE A 23 -29.46 -7.00 5.63
CA ILE A 23 -28.32 -7.92 5.89
C ILE A 23 -27.34 -7.93 4.69
N GLY A 24 -27.61 -7.15 3.64
CA GLY A 24 -26.80 -7.08 2.45
C GLY A 24 -25.44 -6.38 2.65
N PHE A 25 -24.39 -7.21 2.67
CA PHE A 25 -23.05 -6.89 2.17
C PHE A 25 -22.10 -6.09 3.09
N LEU A 26 -21.62 -6.72 4.17
CA LEU A 26 -20.20 -6.61 4.50
C LEU A 26 -19.43 -7.74 3.80
N GLN A 27 -19.14 -7.56 2.51
CA GLN A 27 -18.13 -8.40 1.85
C GLN A 27 -16.75 -7.84 2.20
N ALA A 28 -15.97 -8.60 2.96
CA ALA A 28 -14.53 -8.37 3.03
C ALA A 28 -13.97 -8.53 1.61
N GLN A 29 -13.38 -7.47 1.05
CA GLN A 29 -12.75 -7.54 -0.26
C GLN A 29 -11.53 -8.46 -0.16
N VAL A 30 -11.59 -9.60 -0.85
CA VAL A 30 -10.49 -10.57 -0.90
C VAL A 30 -9.33 -9.94 -1.66
N THR A 31 -8.14 -9.93 -1.04
CA THR A 31 -6.91 -9.50 -1.71
C THR A 31 -6.45 -10.57 -2.69
N ILE A 32 -6.29 -10.18 -3.96
CA ILE A 32 -5.84 -11.01 -5.07
C ILE A 32 -4.33 -10.80 -5.27
N ALA A 33 -3.59 -11.88 -5.51
CA ALA A 33 -2.17 -11.79 -5.83
C ALA A 33 -1.95 -11.19 -7.23
N VAL A 34 -0.94 -10.33 -7.39
CA VAL A 34 -0.59 -9.69 -8.67
C VAL A 34 -0.31 -10.75 -9.75
N LEU A 35 0.38 -11.83 -9.40
CA LEU A 35 0.65 -12.95 -10.30
C LEU A 35 -0.63 -13.61 -10.83
N ALA A 36 -1.64 -13.80 -9.97
CA ALA A 36 -2.91 -14.41 -10.35
C ALA A 36 -3.70 -13.52 -11.31
N LEU A 37 -3.64 -12.20 -11.09
CA LEU A 37 -4.26 -11.18 -11.92
C LEU A 37 -3.69 -11.19 -13.35
N VAL A 38 -2.35 -11.24 -13.48
CA VAL A 38 -1.67 -11.26 -14.77
C VAL A 38 -1.87 -12.60 -15.51
N LYS A 39 -1.75 -13.73 -14.80
CA LYS A 39 -1.91 -15.06 -15.41
C LYS A 39 -3.34 -15.37 -15.86
N ASN A 40 -4.34 -14.88 -15.14
CA ASN A 40 -5.75 -15.15 -15.42
C ASN A 40 -6.50 -13.85 -15.77
N SER A 41 -5.89 -12.98 -16.57
CA SER A 41 -6.39 -11.63 -16.84
C SER A 41 -7.82 -11.61 -17.39
N ASP A 42 -8.20 -12.56 -18.26
CA ASP A 42 -9.56 -12.69 -18.79
C ASP A 42 -10.62 -12.90 -17.70
N ARG A 43 -10.28 -13.58 -16.61
CA ARG A 43 -11.20 -13.83 -15.49
C ARG A 43 -11.52 -12.56 -14.70
N TYR A 44 -10.57 -11.63 -14.65
CA TYR A 44 -10.66 -10.43 -13.83
C TYR A 44 -10.99 -9.17 -14.63
N ASP A 45 -11.03 -9.26 -15.97
CA ASP A 45 -11.29 -8.11 -16.83
C ASP A 45 -12.63 -7.46 -16.48
N GLY A 46 -12.58 -6.14 -16.25
CA GLY A 46 -13.73 -5.34 -15.85
C GLY A 46 -14.14 -5.45 -14.38
N GLN A 47 -13.52 -6.31 -13.56
CA GLN A 47 -13.89 -6.52 -12.17
C GLN A 47 -13.19 -5.55 -11.20
N ILE A 48 -13.84 -5.29 -10.07
CA ILE A 48 -13.19 -4.61 -8.94
C ILE A 48 -12.31 -5.61 -8.21
N VAL A 49 -11.02 -5.30 -8.13
CA VAL A 49 -10.02 -6.13 -7.48
C VAL A 49 -9.31 -5.33 -6.40
N THR A 50 -8.84 -6.04 -5.38
CA THR A 50 -7.94 -5.52 -4.37
C THR A 50 -6.62 -6.26 -4.48
N VAL A 51 -5.52 -5.54 -4.63
CA VAL A 51 -4.18 -6.12 -4.77
C VAL A 51 -3.21 -5.41 -3.83
N MET A 52 -2.18 -6.11 -3.38
CA MET A 52 -1.10 -5.54 -2.59
C MET A 52 0.23 -5.74 -3.31
N GLY A 53 1.14 -4.78 -3.14
CA GLY A 53 2.49 -4.87 -3.70
C GLY A 53 3.33 -3.64 -3.40
N THR A 54 4.49 -3.58 -4.02
CA THR A 54 5.47 -2.51 -3.89
C THR A 54 5.36 -1.56 -5.07
N VAL A 55 5.34 -0.25 -4.80
CA VAL A 55 5.30 0.79 -5.82
C VAL A 55 6.66 0.89 -6.51
N THR A 56 6.67 0.81 -7.85
CA THR A 56 7.84 1.09 -8.69
C THR A 56 7.45 2.03 -9.83
N GLY A 57 8.42 2.80 -10.34
CA GLY A 57 8.18 3.70 -11.47
C GLY A 57 7.14 4.82 -11.22
N TYR A 58 7.00 5.29 -9.98
CA TYR A 58 6.04 6.34 -9.61
C TYR A 58 6.21 7.63 -10.42
N ARG A 59 5.11 8.12 -11.01
CA ARG A 59 5.05 9.36 -11.79
C ARG A 59 3.74 10.09 -11.54
N GLU A 60 3.84 11.36 -11.17
CA GLU A 60 2.73 12.31 -11.17
C GLU A 60 2.78 13.12 -12.46
N ARG A 61 1.61 13.33 -13.07
CA ARG A 61 1.46 14.00 -14.35
C ARG A 61 0.17 14.82 -14.37
N THR A 62 0.06 15.66 -15.37
CA THR A 62 -1.16 16.40 -15.69
C THR A 62 -1.55 16.06 -17.12
N SER A 63 -2.82 15.72 -17.34
CA SER A 63 -3.33 15.41 -18.66
C SER A 63 -3.38 16.67 -19.53
N ARG A 64 -3.53 16.50 -20.85
CA ARG A 64 -3.72 17.64 -21.77
C ARG A 64 -4.96 18.48 -21.43
N ALA A 65 -5.95 17.88 -20.79
CA ALA A 65 -7.17 18.55 -20.32
C ALA A 65 -7.00 19.22 -18.94
N GLY A 66 -5.80 19.21 -18.35
CA GLY A 66 -5.54 19.84 -17.05
C GLY A 66 -5.79 18.94 -15.83
N ASN A 67 -6.31 17.72 -16.01
CA ASN A 67 -6.58 16.82 -14.89
C ASN A 67 -5.29 16.16 -14.36
N PRO A 68 -4.95 16.29 -13.05
CA PRO A 68 -3.81 15.59 -12.46
C PRO A 68 -4.09 14.10 -12.34
N TYR A 69 -3.06 13.29 -12.58
CA TYR A 69 -3.10 11.84 -12.43
C TYR A 69 -1.74 11.29 -12.04
N THR A 70 -1.76 10.06 -11.54
CA THR A 70 -0.60 9.31 -11.11
C THR A 70 -0.56 7.98 -11.83
N THR A 71 0.63 7.55 -12.23
CA THR A 71 0.87 6.22 -12.78
C THR A 71 2.06 5.58 -12.09
N PHE A 72 1.97 4.29 -11.80
CA PHE A 72 3.07 3.50 -11.27
C PHE A 72 2.85 2.01 -11.58
N ARG A 73 3.88 1.19 -11.37
CA ARG A 73 3.76 -0.26 -11.39
C ARG A 73 3.65 -0.78 -9.97
N LEU A 74 2.76 -1.74 -9.77
CA LEU A 74 2.64 -2.45 -8.50
C LEU A 74 3.24 -3.84 -8.69
N GLU A 75 4.31 -4.12 -7.96
CA GLU A 75 5.08 -5.36 -8.07
C GLU A 75 4.92 -6.23 -6.83
N ASP A 76 4.66 -7.51 -7.04
CA ASP A 76 4.59 -8.51 -5.98
C ASP A 76 4.96 -9.89 -6.54
N ALA A 77 5.75 -10.66 -5.80
CA ALA A 77 6.19 -12.02 -6.16
C ALA A 77 6.70 -12.18 -7.61
N GLY A 78 7.44 -11.18 -8.13
CA GLY A 78 8.00 -11.19 -9.48
C GLY A 78 7.01 -10.88 -10.62
N ALA A 79 5.75 -10.59 -10.31
CA ALA A 79 4.76 -10.09 -11.26
C ALA A 79 4.57 -8.57 -11.09
N SER A 80 4.10 -7.92 -12.15
CA SER A 80 3.88 -6.47 -12.19
C SER A 80 2.56 -6.14 -12.89
N VAL A 81 1.84 -5.16 -12.36
CA VAL A 81 0.60 -4.61 -12.94
C VAL A 81 0.70 -3.09 -13.03
N LEU A 82 0.17 -2.49 -14.09
CA LEU A 82 0.13 -1.03 -14.22
C LEU A 82 -1.01 -0.48 -13.36
N VAL A 83 -0.77 0.62 -12.65
CA VAL A 83 -1.80 1.31 -11.87
C VAL A 83 -1.93 2.73 -12.39
N PHE A 84 -3.17 3.12 -12.67
CA PHE A 84 -3.57 4.47 -12.99
C PHE A 84 -4.48 5.00 -11.88
N ALA A 85 -4.17 6.17 -11.34
CA ALA A 85 -4.98 6.81 -10.31
C ALA A 85 -5.21 8.28 -10.66
N TRP A 86 -6.42 8.78 -10.42
CA TRP A 86 -6.68 10.21 -10.50
C TRP A 86 -6.02 10.96 -9.35
N LYS A 87 -5.70 12.24 -9.58
CA LYS A 87 -4.97 13.11 -8.64
C LYS A 87 -3.54 12.61 -8.35
N HIS A 88 -2.80 13.45 -7.65
CA HIS A 88 -1.46 13.13 -7.13
C HIS A 88 -1.60 12.36 -5.82
N GLN A 89 -0.96 11.19 -5.73
CA GLN A 89 -1.13 10.27 -4.61
C GLN A 89 -0.05 10.46 -3.53
N GLY A 90 1.01 11.23 -3.79
CA GLY A 90 2.11 11.46 -2.85
C GLY A 90 2.87 10.21 -2.42
N LEU A 91 2.82 9.12 -3.20
CA LEU A 91 3.53 7.86 -2.89
C LEU A 91 4.99 7.92 -3.33
N ARG A 92 5.78 6.94 -2.88
CA ARG A 92 7.19 6.80 -3.25
C ARG A 92 7.50 5.40 -3.77
N ASN A 93 8.52 5.29 -4.61
CA ASN A 93 9.05 3.99 -5.01
C ASN A 93 9.54 3.22 -3.76
N GLY A 94 9.34 1.90 -3.74
CA GLY A 94 9.67 1.03 -2.61
C GLY A 94 8.60 0.99 -1.52
N GLN A 95 7.57 1.85 -1.59
CA GLN A 95 6.48 1.82 -0.62
C GLN A 95 5.54 0.65 -0.90
N ARG A 96 5.16 -0.10 0.14
CA ARG A 96 4.14 -1.15 0.03
C ARG A 96 2.75 -0.53 0.15
N VAL A 97 1.86 -0.85 -0.77
CA VAL A 97 0.50 -0.28 -0.83
C VAL A 97 -0.52 -1.37 -1.16
N GLN A 98 -1.76 -1.13 -0.72
CA GLN A 98 -2.95 -1.84 -1.16
C GLN A 98 -3.71 -0.96 -2.15
N VAL A 99 -4.01 -1.49 -3.32
CA VAL A 99 -4.76 -0.82 -4.38
C VAL A 99 -6.08 -1.56 -4.59
N THR A 100 -7.19 -0.84 -4.45
CA THR A 100 -8.52 -1.31 -4.88
C THR A 100 -8.93 -0.51 -6.11
N GLY A 101 -9.34 -1.20 -7.16
CA GLY A 101 -9.73 -0.57 -8.42
C GLY A 101 -10.29 -1.53 -9.44
N LYS A 102 -10.70 -1.00 -10.59
CA LYS A 102 -11.18 -1.81 -11.72
C LYS A 102 -9.99 -2.34 -12.50
N PHE A 103 -9.87 -3.65 -12.65
CA PHE A 103 -8.87 -4.26 -13.51
C PHE A 103 -9.34 -4.27 -14.97
N LEU A 104 -8.43 -3.93 -15.87
CA LEU A 104 -8.64 -3.93 -17.31
C LEU A 104 -7.50 -4.71 -17.96
N LYS A 105 -7.84 -5.83 -18.60
CA LYS A 105 -6.87 -6.61 -19.39
C LYS A 105 -6.31 -5.76 -20.52
N THR A 106 -7.18 -5.02 -21.20
CA THR A 106 -6.81 -4.08 -22.27
C THR A 106 -7.61 -2.80 -22.17
N LYS A 107 -6.94 -1.65 -22.15
CA LYS A 107 -7.56 -0.32 -22.17
C LYS A 107 -7.01 0.48 -23.34
N ARG A 108 -7.89 1.03 -24.17
CA ARG A 108 -7.53 1.86 -25.32
C ARG A 108 -7.94 3.31 -25.05
N VAL A 109 -6.98 4.23 -25.16
CA VAL A 109 -7.19 5.67 -24.99
C VAL A 109 -6.57 6.41 -26.17
N GLY A 110 -7.42 6.82 -27.11
CA GLY A 110 -6.96 7.36 -28.39
C GLY A 110 -6.06 6.35 -29.11
N ARG A 111 -4.79 6.74 -29.34
CA ARG A 111 -3.79 5.88 -29.99
C ARG A 111 -3.05 4.91 -29.05
N TYR A 112 -3.23 5.05 -27.73
CA TYR A 112 -2.49 4.27 -26.76
C TYR A 112 -3.29 3.05 -26.33
N THR A 113 -2.61 1.92 -26.17
CA THR A 113 -3.17 0.68 -25.61
C THR A 113 -2.37 0.29 -24.38
N PHE A 114 -3.04 0.10 -23.25
CA PHE A 114 -2.48 -0.32 -21.98
C PHE A 114 -2.98 -1.73 -21.68
N TYR A 115 -2.11 -2.58 -21.15
CA TYR A 115 -2.41 -3.96 -20.80
C TYR A 115 -2.23 -4.17 -19.31
N ASN A 116 -3.11 -4.99 -18.72
CA ASN A 116 -3.10 -5.30 -17.29
C ASN A 116 -3.00 -4.02 -16.45
N GLU A 117 -3.98 -3.14 -16.60
CA GLU A 117 -4.06 -1.87 -15.88
C GLU A 117 -5.13 -1.94 -14.80
N ILE A 118 -4.84 -1.41 -13.62
CA ILE A 118 -5.83 -1.15 -12.58
C ILE A 118 -6.14 0.34 -12.57
N GLU A 119 -7.40 0.69 -12.83
CA GLU A 119 -7.93 2.01 -12.54
C GLU A 119 -8.27 2.10 -11.06
N ALA A 120 -7.37 2.71 -10.29
CA ALA A 120 -7.46 2.78 -8.85
C ALA A 120 -8.59 3.69 -8.38
N GLN A 121 -9.42 3.16 -7.48
CA GLN A 121 -10.46 3.89 -6.76
C GLN A 121 -10.01 4.27 -5.35
N ARG A 122 -9.19 3.41 -4.74
CA ARG A 122 -8.64 3.62 -3.40
C ARG A 122 -7.22 3.07 -3.35
N ILE A 123 -6.31 3.86 -2.80
CA ILE A 123 -4.94 3.43 -2.50
C ILE A 123 -4.69 3.69 -1.02
N VAL A 124 -4.25 2.66 -0.32
CA VAL A 124 -3.90 2.73 1.10
C VAL A 124 -2.45 2.31 1.25
N ALA A 125 -1.64 3.15 1.88
CA ALA A 125 -0.30 2.73 2.28
C ALA A 125 -0.44 1.53 3.22
N ALA A 126 0.21 0.41 2.90
CA ALA A 126 0.30 -0.67 3.85
C ALA A 126 1.13 -0.13 5.00
N ALA A 127 0.52 0.04 6.17
CA ALA A 127 1.29 0.22 7.38
C ALA A 127 2.25 -0.97 7.41
N GLN A 128 3.54 -0.68 7.38
CA GLN A 128 4.50 -1.72 7.71
C GLN A 128 4.06 -2.19 9.08
N ALA A 129 3.65 -3.45 9.20
CA ALA A 129 3.87 -4.15 10.43
C ALA A 129 5.38 -4.09 10.61
N ARG A 130 5.87 -3.00 11.19
CA ARG A 130 7.08 -3.05 11.98
C ARG A 130 6.79 -4.24 12.86
N LEU A 131 7.46 -5.34 12.58
CA LEU A 131 7.75 -6.32 13.59
C LEU A 131 8.49 -5.51 14.66
N SER A 132 7.73 -4.84 15.52
CA SER A 132 8.10 -4.73 16.91
C SER A 132 8.12 -6.19 17.37
N LEU A 133 9.20 -6.90 17.05
CA LEU A 133 9.66 -7.95 17.92
C LEU A 133 9.73 -7.27 19.29
N PRO A 134 8.95 -7.72 20.29
CA PRO A 134 9.21 -7.28 21.66
C PRO A 134 10.62 -7.77 22.00
N GLY A 135 11.64 -6.92 21.83
CA GLY A 135 13.01 -7.29 22.13
C GLY A 135 14.12 -6.73 21.23
N GLU A 136 13.89 -5.78 20.31
CA GLU A 136 15.03 -5.03 19.77
C GLU A 136 15.53 -4.07 20.88
N PRO A 137 16.72 -4.26 21.46
CA PRO A 137 17.25 -3.29 22.39
C PRO A 137 17.44 -1.99 21.63
N PHE A 138 16.75 -0.98 22.12
CA PHE A 138 16.99 0.41 21.83
C PHE A 138 18.50 0.67 21.89
N PHE A 139 19.17 0.71 20.73
CA PHE A 139 20.44 1.42 20.61
C PHE A 139 20.10 2.92 20.49
N THR A 140 19.50 3.43 21.57
CA THR A 140 19.41 4.87 21.80
C THR A 140 20.66 5.29 22.57
N ASP A 141 21.32 6.29 22.00
CA ASP A 141 22.15 7.28 22.66
C ASP A 141 23.59 6.87 23.06
N VAL A 142 24.53 7.30 22.20
CA VAL A 142 25.63 8.21 22.55
C VAL A 142 26.32 7.96 23.91
N ILE A 143 27.57 7.48 23.84
CA ILE A 143 28.61 7.49 24.89
C ILE A 143 28.46 6.41 25.99
N PHE A 144 28.83 5.18 25.66
CA PHE A 144 29.64 4.37 26.60
C PHE A 144 30.37 3.27 25.82
N TRP A 145 31.64 3.49 25.49
CA TRP A 145 32.51 2.41 25.05
C TRP A 145 32.76 1.50 26.26
N PRO A 146 32.59 0.16 26.17
CA PRO A 146 32.96 -0.71 27.27
C PRO A 146 34.48 -0.53 27.54
N PRO A 147 34.94 -0.55 28.81
CA PRO A 147 36.37 -0.51 29.09
C PRO A 147 37.07 -1.62 28.31
N LEU A 148 38.19 -1.26 27.69
CA LEU A 148 39.07 -2.16 26.92
C LEU A 148 39.35 -3.43 27.74
N GLY A 149 38.67 -4.52 27.42
CA GLY A 149 38.82 -5.77 28.18
C GLY A 149 37.82 -6.88 27.87
N LEU A 150 36.73 -6.60 27.14
CA LEU A 150 35.70 -7.60 26.83
C LEU A 150 35.42 -7.70 25.32
N TYR A 151 36.48 -7.73 24.51
CA TYR A 151 36.35 -8.22 23.14
C TYR A 151 36.53 -9.74 23.13
N PRO A 152 35.54 -10.53 22.68
CA PRO A 152 35.75 -11.94 22.42
C PRO A 152 36.83 -12.09 21.34
N SER A 153 37.80 -12.97 21.60
CA SER A 153 38.94 -13.21 20.71
C SER A 153 38.44 -13.59 19.31
N GLY A 154 38.74 -12.75 18.30
CA GLY A 154 38.42 -13.03 16.90
C GLY A 154 37.63 -11.94 16.15
N ILE A 155 37.16 -10.89 16.83
CA ILE A 155 36.52 -9.75 16.16
C ILE A 155 37.49 -8.57 16.14
N THR A 156 38.17 -8.39 15.02
CA THR A 156 38.91 -7.15 14.75
C THR A 156 37.88 -6.06 14.45
N PRO A 157 37.90 -4.91 15.16
CA PRO A 157 37.03 -3.80 14.80
C PRO A 157 37.32 -3.38 13.35
N PRO A 158 36.29 -3.05 12.55
CA PRO A 158 36.49 -2.38 11.27
C PRO A 158 37.36 -1.15 11.51
N GLN A 159 38.48 -1.04 10.79
CA GLN A 159 39.29 0.17 10.79
C GLN A 159 38.46 1.27 10.15
N GLU A 160 37.73 2.01 10.96
CA GLU A 160 37.01 3.20 10.52
C GLU A 160 38.07 4.22 10.11
N GLN A 161 38.19 4.38 8.79
CA GLN A 161 39.07 5.31 8.14
C GLN A 161 38.61 6.72 8.52
N LEU A 162 39.19 7.28 9.59
CA LEU A 162 38.84 8.60 10.09
C LEU A 162 38.97 9.61 8.93
N PRO A 163 37.91 10.36 8.60
CA PRO A 163 38.08 11.53 7.76
C PRO A 163 39.00 12.50 8.51
N SER A 164 40.04 12.95 7.82
CA SER A 164 40.93 14.01 8.28
C SER A 164 40.15 15.31 8.43
N THR A 165 39.43 15.48 9.54
CA THR A 165 38.82 16.74 9.91
C THR A 165 39.92 17.66 10.44
N GLY A 166 40.36 18.57 9.58
CA GLY A 166 41.04 19.79 9.99
C GLY A 166 40.09 20.61 10.87
N LEU A 167 40.25 20.49 12.18
CA LEU A 167 39.63 21.36 13.17
C LEU A 167 40.60 22.51 13.46
N ILE A 168 40.46 23.64 12.75
CA ILE A 168 41.14 24.88 13.13
C ILE A 168 40.44 25.40 14.39
N LEU A 169 41.05 25.13 15.55
CA LEU A 169 40.75 25.81 16.81
C LEU A 169 41.31 27.23 16.74
N ARG A 170 40.44 28.22 16.47
CA ARG A 170 40.77 29.63 16.69
C ARG A 170 40.57 29.96 18.18
N ARG A 171 41.69 30.04 18.90
CA ARG A 171 41.76 30.38 20.33
C ARG A 171 41.75 31.91 20.54
N SER A 172 40.74 32.39 21.26
CA SER A 172 40.73 33.33 22.41
C SER A 172 41.44 34.71 22.41
N GLY A 173 40.72 35.71 22.96
CA GLY A 173 41.19 36.91 23.72
C GLY A 173 40.98 38.24 22.98
N ARG A 174 40.02 39.14 23.31
CA ARG A 174 39.95 40.11 24.43
C ARG A 174 41.28 40.81 24.75
N GLU A 175 41.43 42.07 24.36
CA GLU A 175 41.11 43.28 25.17
C GLU A 175 40.49 44.35 24.25
#